data_AF-A0A662ZW21-F1
#
_entry.id   AF-A0A662ZW21-F1
#
_cell.length_a   1.000
_cell.length_b   1.000
_cell.length_c   1.000
_cell.angle_alpha   90.00
_cell.angle_beta   90.00
_cell.angle_gamma   90.00
#
_symmetry.space_group_name_H-M   'P 1'
#
loop_
_entity.id
_entity.type
_entity.pdbx_description
1 polymer ?
#
loop_
_entity_poly.entity_id
_entity_poly.type
_entity_poly.pdbx_seq_one_letter_code
_entity_poly.pdbx_strand_id
1 'polypeptide(L)'
;MIDPLITLHTESTVDLDALAKTFPLQENVTIRGKLDAGLNLKCRLSSLKKQDIGRIRLGGRLALKDFELKDTAKDFNFLGNADLKFSDSETLQAELDIREIILNSRKFVSEIDRMKAKVVSTNPQGYHKDCHFAM
;
A
#
# COMPACT_ATOMS: atom_id res chain seq x y z
N MET A 1 -14.81 -29.03 -23.91
CA MET A 1 -13.48 -28.44 -23.67
C MET A 1 -13.38 -28.12 -22.18
N ILE A 2 -12.32 -28.54 -21.48
CA ILE A 2 -12.14 -28.29 -20.05
C ILE A 2 -11.65 -26.85 -19.87
N ASP A 3 -12.24 -26.10 -18.96
CA ASP A 3 -11.84 -24.73 -18.61
C ASP A 3 -11.05 -24.76 -17.29
N PRO A 4 -9.71 -24.79 -17.34
CA PRO A 4 -8.90 -24.95 -16.14
C PRO A 4 -8.96 -23.71 -15.25
N LEU A 5 -8.90 -23.96 -13.94
CA LEU A 5 -8.72 -22.96 -12.91
C LEU A 5 -7.22 -22.66 -12.76
N ILE A 6 -6.86 -21.38 -12.80
CA ILE A 6 -5.52 -20.87 -12.59
C ILE A 6 -5.48 -20.14 -11.26
N THR A 7 -4.46 -20.43 -10.46
CA THR A 7 -4.18 -19.79 -9.18
C THR A 7 -2.74 -19.32 -9.14
N LEU A 8 -2.53 -18.08 -8.68
CA LEU A 8 -1.20 -17.52 -8.42
C LEU A 8 -1.16 -17.04 -6.97
N HIS A 9 -0.10 -17.40 -6.28
CA HIS A 9 0.20 -16.99 -4.92
C HIS A 9 1.62 -16.46 -4.90
N THR A 10 1.80 -15.20 -4.55
CA THR A 10 3.12 -14.57 -4.46
C THR A 10 3.23 -13.78 -3.16
N GLU A 11 4.34 -13.96 -2.47
CA GLU A 11 4.72 -13.17 -1.32
C GLU A 11 6.13 -12.63 -1.57
N SER A 12 6.31 -11.36 -1.25
CA SER A 12 7.56 -10.64 -1.43
C SER A 12 7.79 -9.75 -0.22
N THR A 13 9.05 -9.64 0.16
CA THR A 13 9.51 -8.67 1.15
C THR A 13 10.62 -7.86 0.51
N VAL A 14 10.53 -6.55 0.65
CA VAL A 14 11.60 -5.62 0.28
C VAL A 14 12.10 -4.95 1.55
N ASP A 15 13.41 -5.06 1.78
CA ASP A 15 14.13 -4.32 2.80
C ASP A 15 14.59 -2.98 2.17
N LEU A 16 13.99 -1.88 2.62
CA LEU A 16 14.26 -0.55 2.08
C LEU A 16 15.60 -0.01 2.59
N ASP A 17 16.06 -0.44 3.76
CA ASP A 17 17.41 -0.11 4.27
C ASP A 17 18.48 -0.74 3.37
N ALA A 18 18.28 -1.99 2.96
CA ALA A 18 19.17 -2.68 2.02
C ALA A 18 19.10 -2.07 0.62
N LEU A 19 17.91 -1.67 0.18
CA LEU A 19 17.70 -1.04 -1.12
C LEU A 19 18.41 0.32 -1.19
N ALA A 20 18.32 1.14 -0.15
CA ALA A 20 18.97 2.45 -0.07
C ALA A 20 20.50 2.38 -0.20
N LYS A 21 21.10 1.30 0.33
CA LYS A 21 22.55 1.05 0.23
C LYS A 21 22.97 0.61 -1.17
N THR A 22 22.10 -0.11 -1.86
CA THR A 22 22.37 -0.64 -3.20
C THR A 22 22.13 0.43 -4.27
N PHE A 23 21.13 1.30 -4.06
CA PHE A 23 20.75 2.37 -4.95
C PHE A 23 20.63 3.69 -4.16
N PRO A 24 21.73 4.43 -3.98
CA PRO A 24 21.71 5.68 -3.23
C PRO A 24 20.80 6.71 -3.93
N LEU A 25 19.77 7.20 -3.20
CA LEU A 25 18.71 8.03 -3.76
C LEU A 25 19.16 9.45 -4.10
N GLN A 26 19.94 10.08 -3.23
CA GLN A 26 20.59 11.40 -3.35
C GLN A 26 21.38 11.68 -2.05
N GLU A 27 22.38 12.55 -2.10
CA GLU A 27 23.03 13.02 -0.86
C GLU A 27 21.99 13.66 0.07
N ASN A 28 22.09 13.39 1.38
CA ASN A 28 21.19 13.88 2.44
C ASN A 28 19.79 13.24 2.50
N VAL A 29 19.44 12.34 1.57
CA VAL A 29 18.16 11.62 1.58
C VAL A 29 18.37 10.17 2.04
N THR A 30 17.65 9.76 3.08
CA THR A 30 17.66 8.38 3.59
C THR A 30 16.26 7.80 3.55
N ILE A 31 16.15 6.55 3.11
CA ILE A 31 14.94 5.74 3.16
C ILE A 31 15.20 4.48 3.98
N ARG A 32 14.26 4.12 4.85
CA ARG A 32 14.33 2.91 5.68
C ARG A 32 12.97 2.24 5.78
N GLY A 33 12.96 1.03 6.31
CA GLY A 33 11.76 0.26 6.62
C GLY A 33 11.63 -0.98 5.76
N LYS A 34 10.46 -1.59 5.84
CA LYS A 34 10.17 -2.88 5.22
C LYS A 34 8.84 -2.85 4.50
N LEU A 35 8.83 -3.28 3.23
CA LEU A 35 7.61 -3.46 2.45
C LEU A 35 7.34 -4.95 2.27
N ASP A 36 6.32 -5.45 2.96
CA ASP A 36 5.77 -6.79 2.75
C ASP A 36 4.62 -6.71 1.75
N ALA A 37 4.64 -7.53 0.70
CA ALA A 37 3.64 -7.57 -0.35
C ALA A 37 3.16 -9.01 -0.59
N GLY A 38 1.85 -9.23 -0.51
CA GLY A 38 1.21 -10.51 -0.82
C GLY A 38 0.13 -10.33 -1.87
N LEU A 39 0.08 -11.24 -2.84
CA LEU A 39 -0.92 -11.26 -3.92
C LEU A 39 -1.44 -12.68 -4.14
N ASN A 40 -2.76 -12.78 -4.22
CA ASN A 40 -3.50 -13.99 -4.54
C ASN A 40 -4.40 -13.69 -5.75
N LEU A 41 -4.24 -14.46 -6.83
CA LEU A 41 -5.07 -14.40 -8.03
C LEU A 41 -5.73 -15.75 -8.23
N LYS A 42 -7.03 -15.74 -8.52
CA LYS A 42 -7.79 -16.92 -8.91
C LYS A 42 -8.70 -16.59 -10.08
N CYS A 43 -8.53 -17.30 -11.19
CA CYS A 43 -9.31 -17.07 -12.41
C CYS A 43 -9.41 -18.33 -13.27
N ARG A 44 -10.39 -18.39 -14.16
CA ARG A 44 -10.44 -19.44 -15.18
C ARG A 44 -9.61 -19.03 -16.40
N LEU A 45 -9.02 -19.99 -17.09
CA LEU A 45 -8.28 -19.72 -18.34
C LEU A 45 -9.17 -19.03 -19.38
N SER A 46 -10.45 -19.40 -19.45
CA SER A 46 -11.41 -18.72 -20.32
C SER A 46 -11.62 -17.26 -19.93
N SER A 47 -11.62 -16.91 -18.65
CA SER A 47 -11.73 -15.53 -18.15
C SER A 47 -10.51 -14.70 -18.52
N LEU A 48 -9.30 -15.25 -18.39
CA LEU A 48 -8.07 -14.58 -18.85
C LEU A 48 -8.09 -14.35 -20.36
N LYS A 49 -8.42 -15.39 -21.14
CA LYS A 49 -8.45 -15.31 -22.61
C LYS A 49 -9.48 -14.30 -23.13
N LYS A 50 -10.63 -14.21 -22.45
CA LYS A 50 -11.72 -13.29 -22.81
C LYS A 50 -11.60 -11.92 -22.16
N GLN A 51 -10.55 -11.69 -21.35
CA GLN A 51 -10.37 -10.48 -20.55
C GLN A 51 -11.61 -10.15 -19.70
N ASP A 52 -12.27 -11.18 -19.18
CA ASP A 52 -13.43 -11.03 -18.31
C ASP A 52 -12.96 -10.74 -16.88
N ILE A 53 -12.56 -9.49 -16.65
CA ILE A 53 -11.96 -9.02 -15.40
C ILE A 53 -12.94 -9.19 -14.22
N GLY A 54 -14.25 -9.11 -14.45
CA GLY A 54 -15.28 -9.28 -13.42
C GLY A 54 -15.32 -10.68 -12.80
N ARG A 55 -14.70 -11.67 -13.45
CA ARG A 55 -14.58 -13.05 -12.92
C ARG A 55 -13.19 -13.38 -12.39
N ILE A 56 -12.25 -12.44 -12.46
CA ILE A 56 -10.92 -12.58 -11.86
C ILE A 56 -11.03 -12.19 -10.38
N ARG A 57 -10.68 -13.13 -9.51
CA ARG A 57 -10.61 -12.90 -8.07
C ARG A 57 -9.19 -12.48 -7.73
N LEU A 58 -9.03 -11.28 -7.18
CA LEU A 58 -7.76 -10.71 -6.77
C LEU A 58 -7.84 -10.28 -5.32
N GLY A 59 -6.93 -10.78 -4.49
CA GLY A 59 -6.77 -10.36 -3.11
C GLY A 59 -5.30 -10.16 -2.78
N GLY A 60 -5.02 -9.34 -1.78
CA GLY A 60 -3.65 -9.06 -1.40
C GLY A 60 -3.52 -8.10 -0.24
N ARG A 61 -2.27 -7.92 0.18
CA ARG A 61 -1.87 -7.01 1.24
C ARG A 61 -0.56 -6.35 0.88
N LEU A 62 -0.48 -5.04 1.07
CA LEU A 62 0.77 -4.28 1.07
C LEU A 62 0.92 -3.68 2.47
N ALA A 63 2.00 -4.05 3.17
CA ALA A 63 2.28 -3.55 4.50
C ALA A 63 3.67 -2.90 4.50
N LEU A 64 3.68 -1.59 4.75
CA LEU A 64 4.86 -0.79 4.93
C LEU A 64 5.07 -0.57 6.43
N LYS A 65 6.20 -1.05 6.95
CA LYS A 65 6.53 -1.03 8.38
C LYS A 65 7.81 -0.25 8.63
N ASP A 66 7.77 0.53 9.70
CA ASP A 66 8.88 1.35 10.19
C ASP A 66 9.51 2.17 9.05
N PHE A 67 8.64 2.72 8.20
CA PHE A 67 9.08 3.53 7.09
C PHE A 67 9.51 4.89 7.57
N GLU A 68 10.73 5.25 7.20
CA GLU A 68 11.34 6.54 7.44
C GLU A 68 11.80 7.12 6.10
N LEU A 69 11.40 8.36 5.84
CA LEU A 69 11.96 9.18 4.77
C LEU A 69 12.49 10.47 5.39
N LYS A 70 13.80 10.63 5.33
CA LYS A 70 14.51 11.76 5.93
C LYS A 70 15.31 12.51 4.88
N ASP A 71 15.13 13.82 4.83
CA ASP A 71 15.94 14.75 4.03
C ASP A 71 16.59 15.77 4.98
N THR A 72 17.88 15.58 5.26
CA THR A 72 18.62 16.45 6.20
C THR A 72 18.93 17.82 5.62
N ALA A 73 18.88 18.01 4.30
CA ALA A 73 19.09 19.31 3.69
C ALA A 73 17.86 20.22 3.84
N LYS A 74 16.66 19.62 3.94
CA LYS A 74 15.40 20.34 4.13
C LYS A 74 14.84 20.24 5.55
N ASP A 75 15.52 19.54 6.46
CA ASP A 75 15.01 19.27 7.81
C ASP A 75 13.58 18.71 7.75
N PHE A 76 13.43 17.70 6.90
CA PHE A 76 12.19 16.97 6.69
C PHE A 76 12.33 15.55 7.22
N ASN A 77 11.38 15.12 8.05
CA ASN A 77 11.27 13.75 8.52
C ASN A 77 9.85 13.25 8.39
N PHE A 78 9.69 12.06 7.83
CA PHE A 78 8.42 11.36 7.75
C PHE A 78 8.57 9.96 8.31
N LEU A 79 7.82 9.66 9.38
CA LEU A 79 7.72 8.34 9.99
C LEU A 79 6.29 7.83 9.89
N GLY A 80 6.11 6.67 9.26
CA GLY A 80 4.77 6.13 9.07
C GLY A 80 4.75 4.62 8.85
N ASN A 81 3.59 4.05 9.14
CA ASN A 81 3.22 2.70 8.76
C ASN A 81 1.99 2.77 7.86
N ALA A 82 1.94 1.91 6.85
CA ALA A 82 0.78 1.80 5.97
C ALA A 82 0.41 0.33 5.78
N ASP A 83 -0.87 0.03 5.78
CA ASP A 83 -1.40 -1.31 5.54
C ASP A 83 -2.59 -1.22 4.60
N LEU A 84 -2.40 -1.66 3.36
CA LEU A 84 -3.46 -1.79 2.38
C LEU A 84 -3.83 -3.26 2.25
N LYS A 85 -5.10 -3.59 2.47
CA LYS A 85 -5.68 -4.92 2.27
C LYS A 85 -6.82 -4.83 1.26
N PHE A 86 -6.77 -5.69 0.26
CA PHE A 86 -7.86 -5.82 -0.71
C PHE A 86 -8.24 -7.29 -0.78
N SER A 87 -9.55 -7.55 -0.76
CA SER A 87 -10.09 -8.91 -0.85
C SER A 87 -10.90 -9.08 -2.12
N ASP A 88 -11.06 -10.33 -2.55
CA ASP A 88 -11.69 -10.70 -3.81
C ASP A 88 -13.22 -10.66 -3.78
N SER A 89 -13.81 -10.48 -2.60
CA SER A 89 -15.23 -10.72 -2.42
C SER A 89 -16.04 -9.45 -2.25
N GLU A 90 -15.57 -8.42 -1.54
CA GLU A 90 -16.43 -7.24 -1.31
C GLU A 90 -15.75 -6.04 -0.65
N THR A 91 -14.52 -6.17 -0.14
CA THR A 91 -13.92 -5.13 0.70
C THR A 91 -12.54 -4.68 0.23
N LEU A 92 -12.39 -3.37 0.12
CA LEU A 92 -11.10 -2.68 0.03
C LEU A 92 -10.88 -1.94 1.35
N GLN A 93 -9.85 -2.32 2.10
CA GLN A 93 -9.45 -1.65 3.34
C GLN A 93 -8.08 -1.01 3.17
N ALA A 94 -7.99 0.28 3.42
CA ALA A 94 -6.71 0.98 3.57
C ALA A 94 -6.61 1.52 4.99
N GLU A 95 -5.48 1.26 5.64
CA GLU A 95 -5.14 1.83 6.94
C GLU A 95 -3.77 2.50 6.85
N LEU A 96 -3.68 3.70 7.42
CA LEU A 96 -2.47 4.50 7.45
C LEU A 96 -2.32 5.03 8.89
N ASP A 97 -1.15 4.77 9.51
CA ASP A 97 -0.78 5.31 10.82
C ASP A 97 0.56 6.04 10.68
N ILE A 98 0.48 7.35 10.58
CA ILE A 98 1.63 8.25 10.54
C ILE A 98 1.94 8.68 11.97
N ARG A 99 3.21 8.56 12.36
CA ARG A 99 3.70 8.84 13.71
C ARG A 99 4.53 10.11 13.82
N GLU A 100 5.02 10.64 12.71
CA GLU A 100 5.74 11.91 12.71
C GLU A 100 5.77 12.46 11.29
N ILE A 101 5.37 13.72 11.12
CA ILE A 101 5.71 14.51 9.93
C ILE A 101 6.31 15.82 10.42
N ILE A 102 7.61 15.97 10.23
CA ILE A 102 8.30 17.25 10.41
C ILE A 102 8.57 17.81 9.03
N LEU A 103 7.97 18.95 8.73
CA LEU A 103 8.23 19.70 7.53
C LEU A 103 8.74 21.08 7.93
N ASN A 104 10.05 21.25 7.82
CA ASN A 104 10.66 22.55 7.93
C ASN A 104 10.95 23.08 6.52
N SER A 105 10.53 24.32 6.23
CA SER A 105 10.83 24.97 4.98
C SER A 105 11.04 26.46 5.22
N ARG A 106 11.71 27.12 4.28
CA ARG A 106 11.94 28.58 4.35
C ARG A 106 10.67 29.42 4.52
N LYS A 107 9.48 28.86 4.27
CA LYS A 107 8.19 29.58 4.32
C LYS A 107 7.19 29.01 5.33
N PHE A 108 7.42 27.81 5.85
CA PHE A 108 6.45 27.12 6.69
C PHE A 108 7.16 26.05 7.53
N VAL A 109 6.80 26.00 8.81
CA VAL A 109 7.18 24.94 9.75
C VAL A 109 5.91 24.21 10.13
N SER A 110 5.92 22.88 10.02
CA SER A 110 4.85 22.03 10.50
C SER A 110 5.38 20.79 11.16
N GLU A 111 4.71 20.42 12.24
CA GLU A 111 4.96 19.22 13.02
C GLU A 111 3.60 18.54 13.22
N ILE A 112 3.53 17.28 12.81
CA ILE A 112 2.35 16.44 13.00
C ILE A 112 2.80 15.22 13.79
N ASP A 113 2.39 15.16 15.06
CA ASP A 113 2.76 14.07 15.97
C ASP A 113 2.06 12.75 15.64
N ARG A 114 0.87 12.79 15.05
CA ARG A 114 0.20 11.58 14.59
C ARG A 114 -0.95 11.89 13.65
N MET A 115 -1.09 11.06 12.61
CA MET A 115 -2.31 10.99 11.82
C MET A 115 -2.68 9.53 11.58
N LYS A 116 -3.91 9.16 11.92
CA LYS A 116 -4.48 7.87 11.54
C LYS A 116 -5.59 8.07 10.54
N ALA A 117 -5.61 7.23 9.52
CA ALA A 117 -6.71 7.16 8.59
C ALA A 117 -7.03 5.68 8.34
N LYS A 118 -8.32 5.35 8.41
CA LYS A 118 -8.83 4.04 8.01
C LYS A 118 -10.01 4.24 7.06
N VAL A 119 -9.89 3.65 5.88
CA VAL A 119 -10.93 3.64 4.86
C VAL A 119 -11.31 2.19 4.63
N VAL A 120 -12.61 1.91 4.74
CA VAL A 120 -13.20 0.64 4.34
C VAL A 120 -14.24 0.94 3.28
N SER A 121 -14.04 0.39 2.09
CA SER A 121 -15.03 0.40 1.03
C SER A 121 -15.57 -1.00 0.89
N THR A 122 -16.88 -1.13 1.06
CA THR A 122 -17.63 -2.32 0.65
C THR A 122 -18.20 -2.05 -0.74
N ASN A 123 -18.31 -3.07 -1.59
CA ASN A 123 -19.04 -2.99 -2.86
C ASN A 123 -20.50 -3.41 -2.62
N PRO A 124 -21.47 -2.50 -2.41
CA PRO A 124 -22.87 -2.89 -2.44
C PRO A 124 -23.21 -3.18 -3.90
N GLN A 125 -24.05 -4.18 -4.19
CA GLN A 125 -24.38 -4.57 -5.57
C GLN A 125 -25.25 -3.55 -6.36
N GLY A 126 -24.96 -2.25 -6.29
CA GLY A 126 -25.55 -1.24 -7.14
C GLY A 126 -24.79 0.08 -7.01
N TYR A 127 -24.09 0.49 -8.07
CA TYR A 127 -23.62 1.83 -8.49
C TYR A 127 -23.40 3.00 -7.48
N HIS A 128 -23.29 2.76 -6.18
CA HIS A 128 -22.97 3.73 -5.15
C HIS A 128 -21.89 3.13 -4.24
N LYS A 129 -20.71 3.74 -4.24
CA LYS A 129 -19.63 3.40 -3.31
C LYS A 129 -19.80 4.27 -2.07
N ASP A 130 -20.17 3.67 -0.95
CA ASP A 130 -20.13 4.34 0.35
C ASP A 130 -18.72 4.17 0.94
N CYS A 131 -17.98 5.28 1.00
CA CYS A 131 -16.69 5.36 1.69
C CYS A 131 -16.96 5.88 3.10
N HIS A 132 -16.73 5.03 4.11
CA HIS A 132 -16.74 5.48 5.51
C HIS A 132 -15.32 5.88 5.93
N PHE A 133 -15.16 7.16 6.29
CA PHE A 133 -13.97 7.67 6.95
C PHE A 133 -14.22 7.64 8.46
N ALA A 134 -13.46 6.82 9.19
CA ALA A 134 -13.38 6.94 10.65
C ALA A 134 -12.18 7.85 10.96
N MET A 135 -12.47 9.06 11.45
CA MET A 135 -11.49 10.05 11.89
C MET A 135 -11.39 10.02 13.41
#